data_AF-S3YQZ3-F1
#
_entry.id   AF-S3YQZ3-F1
#
_cell.length_a   1.000
_cell.length_b   1.000
_cell.length_c   1.000
_cell.angle_alpha   90.00
_cell.angle_beta   90.00
_cell.angle_gamma   90.00
#
_symmetry.space_group_name_H-M   'P 1'
#
loop_
_entity.id
_entity.type
_entity.pdbx_description
1 polymer ?
#
loop_
_entity_poly.entity_id
_entity_poly.type
_entity_poly.pdbx_seq_one_letter_code
_entity_poly.pdbx_strand_id
1 'polypeptide(L)'
;MNISWSEIKPYENELPTNYADRIGRLYTDTVTAAFKKSNGQFFTPVSIAYFMGKQISVNKDSVSVLDPGCGTAILSCAMIENLVLQSKVKQIELVTYETDENLIPGLQKVLEYITIWGMRHNVRIDCRSYCEDFILSNYSVLYSDTIYGRAESLQKYDLIISNPPYFKLSKEDKRVKAAQCIIDGQPNIYSIFMAISALLLAEQGQMIYITPRSFTSGRYFRLFRNFLFKHIQIDFVHLFNTRKDTFSKDNVLQETIIMKCSPKKGADYNVVLSYSEGLSDLVTPAIKEVQRKEIIDLTSKELILHLPVSLEDEKIIRLFKSWDGNLNKYHIQISTGPVVAFRSKEQLCETSGEGTAALYWLHNVVKMLADHPVVKEGKPQFIHINEMSVSTLLPNKNYVLLRRFSSKDDNSRLIAAPYFGNMTSCAHVGIENKLNYIYRPKGHLNRMEVMGIAALLNSDLFDNYFRTFNGNVNVSATELREMPMPPLEVIESIGKDLIAMNDYSMVNVNKIVNKYFM
;
A
#
# COMPACT_ATOMS: atom_id res chain seq x y z
N MET A 1 28.50 -10.36 18.67
CA MET A 1 28.52 -10.26 20.15
C MET A 1 27.44 -11.19 20.65
N ASN A 2 27.76 -12.20 21.46
CA ASN A 2 26.76 -13.10 22.01
C ASN A 2 26.07 -12.40 23.18
N ILE A 3 24.78 -12.13 23.05
CA ILE A 3 23.97 -11.60 24.15
C ILE A 3 23.83 -12.72 25.19
N SER A 4 24.15 -12.43 26.46
CA SER A 4 23.90 -13.35 27.57
C SER A 4 22.42 -13.30 27.96
N TRP A 5 21.57 -13.95 27.15
CA TRP A 5 20.11 -13.92 27.33
C TRP A 5 19.66 -14.44 28.71
N SER A 6 20.45 -15.29 29.36
CA SER A 6 20.19 -15.79 30.71
C SER A 6 20.29 -14.73 31.81
N GLU A 7 21.08 -13.68 31.59
CA GLU A 7 21.29 -12.59 32.57
C GLU A 7 20.23 -11.49 32.47
N ILE A 8 19.53 -11.41 31.33
CA ILE A 8 18.51 -10.41 31.09
C ILE A 8 17.21 -10.90 31.74
N LYS A 9 16.90 -10.35 32.91
CA LYS A 9 15.65 -10.60 33.64
C LYS A 9 14.68 -9.42 33.51
N PRO A 10 13.36 -9.64 33.63
CA PRO A 10 12.39 -8.56 33.77
C PRO A 10 12.71 -7.70 34.99
N TYR A 11 12.53 -6.39 34.87
CA TYR A 11 12.59 -5.50 36.04
C TYR A 11 11.35 -5.68 36.93
N GLU A 12 11.43 -5.20 38.16
CA GLU A 12 10.29 -5.20 39.06
C GLU A 12 9.11 -4.42 38.44
N ASN A 13 7.94 -5.05 38.41
CA ASN A 13 6.70 -4.50 37.81
C ASN A 13 6.78 -4.14 36.31
N GLU A 14 7.80 -4.58 35.57
CA GLU A 14 7.88 -4.38 34.13
C GLU A 14 6.78 -5.18 33.41
N LEU A 15 5.98 -4.54 32.56
CA LEU A 15 4.98 -5.25 31.76
C LEU A 15 5.65 -6.15 30.70
N PRO A 16 5.07 -7.32 30.37
CA PRO A 16 5.60 -8.22 29.33
C PRO A 16 5.95 -7.52 28.00
N THR A 17 5.14 -6.55 27.57
CA THR A 17 5.33 -5.76 26.35
C THR A 17 6.58 -4.89 26.44
N ASN A 18 6.81 -4.24 27.58
CA ASN A 18 8.00 -3.43 27.81
C ASN A 18 9.26 -4.30 27.89
N TYR A 19 9.14 -5.49 28.47
CA TYR A 19 10.21 -6.48 28.48
C TYR A 19 10.55 -6.96 27.05
N ALA A 20 9.54 -7.29 26.25
CA ALA A 20 9.69 -7.70 24.85
C ALA A 20 10.35 -6.62 23.98
N ASP A 21 9.99 -5.34 24.19
CA ASP A 21 10.65 -4.19 23.55
C ASP A 21 12.13 -4.09 23.95
N ARG A 22 12.45 -4.25 25.23
CA ARG A 22 13.83 -4.21 25.73
C ARG A 22 14.68 -5.35 25.15
N ILE A 23 14.15 -6.57 25.09
CA ILE A 23 14.80 -7.71 24.42
C ILE A 23 15.03 -7.39 22.94
N GLY A 24 14.04 -6.81 22.25
CA GLY A 24 14.17 -6.40 20.85
C GLY A 24 15.24 -5.33 20.62
N ARG A 25 15.34 -4.34 21.50
CA ARG A 25 16.39 -3.31 21.45
C ARG A 25 17.78 -3.91 21.65
N LEU A 26 17.96 -4.76 22.65
CA LEU A 26 19.23 -5.45 22.89
C LEU A 26 19.64 -6.32 21.69
N TYR A 27 18.69 -7.02 21.08
CA TYR A 27 18.93 -7.76 19.84
C TYR A 27 19.38 -6.84 18.70
N THR A 28 18.65 -5.75 18.50
CA THR A 28 18.85 -4.75 17.44
C THR A 28 20.25 -4.14 17.47
N ASP A 29 20.86 -4.02 18.66
CA ASP A 29 22.23 -3.49 18.86
C ASP A 29 23.32 -4.48 18.41
N THR A 30 22.97 -5.75 18.22
CA THR A 30 23.93 -6.81 17.81
C THR A 30 23.89 -7.17 16.33
N VAL A 31 22.85 -6.74 15.60
CA VAL A 31 22.67 -7.05 14.18
C VAL A 31 22.90 -5.84 13.27
N THR A 32 23.51 -6.10 12.11
CA THR A 32 23.83 -5.04 11.13
C THR A 32 22.57 -4.47 10.46
N ALA A 33 22.64 -3.22 10.00
CA ALA A 33 21.54 -2.61 9.24
C ALA A 33 21.19 -3.37 7.94
N ALA A 34 22.17 -4.02 7.30
CA ALA A 34 21.95 -4.86 6.13
C ALA A 34 21.10 -6.10 6.45
N PHE A 35 21.37 -6.74 7.59
CA PHE A 35 20.60 -7.89 8.08
C PHE A 35 19.15 -7.52 8.43
N LYS A 36 18.94 -6.39 9.13
CA LYS A 36 17.59 -5.86 9.41
C LYS A 36 16.77 -5.66 8.14
N LYS A 37 17.41 -5.09 7.10
CA LYS A 37 16.76 -4.82 5.82
C LYS A 37 16.46 -6.08 5.01
N SER A 38 17.36 -7.07 5.00
CA SER A 38 17.13 -8.32 4.27
C SER A 38 16.05 -9.19 4.89
N ASN A 39 15.95 -9.18 6.23
CA ASN A 39 14.96 -9.96 6.97
C ASN A 39 13.67 -9.19 7.27
N GLY A 40 13.62 -7.89 6.96
CA GLY A 40 12.47 -7.02 7.25
C GLY A 40 12.17 -6.90 8.74
N GLN A 41 13.19 -7.05 9.60
CA GLN A 41 13.04 -7.01 11.06
C GLN A 41 12.99 -5.56 11.55
N PHE A 42 11.77 -5.04 11.62
CA PHE A 42 11.47 -3.75 12.23
C PHE A 42 10.57 -4.00 13.44
N PHE A 43 11.11 -3.80 14.65
CA PHE A 43 10.34 -4.00 15.87
C PHE A 43 9.23 -2.95 15.98
N THR A 44 8.03 -3.43 16.29
CA THR A 44 6.87 -2.57 16.49
C THR A 44 7.08 -1.67 17.73
N PRO A 45 6.88 -0.35 17.65
CA PRO A 45 6.88 0.51 18.82
C PRO A 45 5.83 0.07 19.85
N VAL A 46 6.16 0.18 21.14
CA VAL A 46 5.27 -0.17 22.27
C VAL A 46 3.90 0.52 22.16
N SER A 47 3.86 1.79 21.75
CA SER A 47 2.60 2.53 21.57
C SER A 47 1.69 1.91 20.51
N ILE A 48 2.26 1.43 19.39
CA ILE A 48 1.53 0.72 18.34
C ILE A 48 1.07 -0.65 18.83
N ALA A 49 1.93 -1.38 19.55
CA ALA A 49 1.58 -2.69 20.10
C ALA A 49 0.38 -2.60 21.04
N TYR A 50 0.39 -1.65 21.98
CA TYR A 50 -0.76 -1.38 22.85
C TYR A 50 -2.00 -0.93 22.08
N PHE A 51 -1.83 -0.06 21.09
CA PHE A 51 -2.95 0.39 20.26
C PHE A 51 -3.63 -0.78 19.54
N MET A 52 -2.86 -1.68 18.91
CA MET A 52 -3.35 -2.89 18.26
C MET A 52 -4.02 -3.84 19.26
N GLY A 53 -3.37 -4.11 20.39
CA GLY A 53 -3.90 -4.98 21.44
C GLY A 53 -5.26 -4.51 21.97
N LYS A 54 -5.46 -3.20 22.13
CA LYS A 54 -6.73 -2.59 22.57
C LYS A 54 -7.88 -2.73 21.57
N GLN A 55 -7.60 -2.97 20.29
CA GLN A 55 -8.67 -3.16 19.30
C GLN A 55 -9.32 -4.55 19.42
N ILE A 56 -8.71 -5.47 20.16
CA ILE A 56 -9.18 -6.84 20.30
C ILE A 56 -10.20 -6.94 21.43
N SER A 57 -11.28 -7.65 21.16
CA SER A 57 -12.32 -7.95 22.14
C SER A 57 -12.78 -9.40 22.00
N VAL A 58 -12.83 -10.10 23.13
CA VAL A 58 -13.29 -11.49 23.20
C VAL A 58 -14.25 -11.67 24.36
N ASN A 59 -15.24 -12.53 24.16
CA ASN A 59 -16.16 -12.96 25.20
C ASN A 59 -16.08 -14.48 25.35
N LYS A 60 -14.88 -14.97 25.67
CA LYS A 60 -14.57 -16.40 25.84
C LYS A 60 -13.68 -16.61 27.06
N ASP A 61 -13.87 -17.74 27.72
CA ASP A 61 -13.02 -18.17 28.84
C ASP A 61 -11.68 -18.74 28.36
N SER A 62 -11.63 -19.29 27.14
CA SER A 62 -10.41 -19.80 26.50
C SER A 62 -10.29 -19.25 25.08
N VAL A 63 -9.08 -18.82 24.70
CA VAL A 63 -8.80 -18.25 23.38
C VAL A 63 -7.52 -18.83 22.79
N SER A 64 -7.56 -19.14 21.49
CA SER A 64 -6.37 -19.51 20.71
C SER A 64 -5.82 -18.31 19.93
N VAL A 65 -4.52 -18.11 20.01
CA VAL A 65 -3.79 -16.95 19.47
C VAL A 65 -2.70 -17.41 18.52
N LEU A 66 -2.57 -16.73 17.37
CA LEU A 66 -1.46 -16.88 16.44
C LEU A 66 -0.74 -15.55 16.23
N ASP A 67 0.59 -15.57 16.36
CA ASP A 67 1.50 -14.50 15.91
C ASP A 67 2.48 -15.07 14.86
N PRO A 68 2.16 -14.93 13.56
CA PRO A 68 2.85 -15.64 12.49
C PRO A 68 4.24 -15.08 12.14
N GLY A 69 4.62 -13.94 12.72
CA GLY A 69 5.91 -13.29 12.51
C GLY A 69 6.25 -12.47 13.75
N CYS A 70 6.50 -13.19 14.84
CA CYS A 70 6.37 -12.62 16.18
C CYS A 70 7.56 -11.74 16.60
N GLY A 71 8.75 -11.93 16.03
CA GLY A 71 9.95 -11.25 16.52
C GLY A 71 10.19 -11.59 17.99
N THR A 72 10.08 -10.58 18.86
CA THR A 72 10.16 -10.74 20.32
C THR A 72 8.81 -10.98 20.98
N ALA A 73 7.76 -11.23 20.21
CA ALA A 73 6.37 -11.37 20.63
C ALA A 73 5.76 -10.10 21.27
N ILE A 74 6.28 -8.90 20.97
CA ILE A 74 5.77 -7.64 21.54
C ILE A 74 4.26 -7.43 21.29
N LEU A 75 3.77 -7.80 20.11
CA LEU A 75 2.35 -7.68 19.78
C LEU A 75 1.50 -8.68 20.55
N SER A 76 1.97 -9.93 20.63
CA SER A 76 1.36 -10.96 21.47
C SER A 76 1.28 -10.52 22.92
N CYS A 77 2.35 -9.94 23.47
CA CYS A 77 2.38 -9.42 24.84
C CYS A 77 1.33 -8.32 25.05
N ALA A 78 1.29 -7.31 24.19
CA ALA A 78 0.38 -6.18 24.34
C ALA A 78 -1.09 -6.59 24.26
N MET A 79 -1.41 -7.53 23.36
CA MET A 79 -2.75 -8.09 23.25
C MET A 79 -3.10 -8.94 24.48
N ILE A 80 -2.21 -9.82 24.94
CA ILE A 80 -2.45 -10.67 26.11
C ILE A 80 -2.63 -9.82 27.37
N GLU A 81 -1.81 -8.79 27.58
CA GLU A 81 -1.99 -7.86 28.68
C GLU A 81 -3.38 -7.20 28.65
N ASN A 82 -3.82 -6.75 27.47
CA ASN A 82 -5.17 -6.19 27.31
C ASN A 82 -6.25 -7.23 27.65
N LEU A 83 -6.13 -8.47 27.17
CA LEU A 83 -7.08 -9.55 27.44
C LEU A 83 -7.15 -9.91 28.93
N VAL A 84 -6.00 -10.05 29.58
CA VAL A 84 -5.91 -10.39 31.01
C VAL A 84 -6.50 -9.29 31.88
N LEU A 85 -6.32 -8.03 31.51
CA LEU A 85 -6.77 -6.89 32.32
C LEU A 85 -8.22 -6.46 32.02
N GLN A 86 -8.74 -6.71 30.81
CA GLN A 86 -10.00 -6.13 30.35
C GLN A 86 -11.07 -7.17 29.97
N SER A 87 -10.79 -8.47 30.08
CA SER A 87 -11.72 -9.54 29.68
C SER A 87 -11.91 -10.60 30.77
N LYS A 88 -12.73 -11.61 30.48
CA LYS A 88 -13.02 -12.76 31.36
C LYS A 88 -12.18 -13.99 31.04
N VAL A 89 -11.16 -13.85 30.20
CA VAL A 89 -10.32 -14.96 29.76
C VAL A 89 -9.63 -15.62 30.95
N LYS A 90 -9.58 -16.95 30.96
CA LYS A 90 -8.91 -17.78 31.96
C LYS A 90 -7.78 -18.59 31.35
N GLN A 91 -7.85 -18.88 30.06
CA GLN A 91 -6.83 -19.63 29.34
C GLN A 91 -6.52 -18.98 27.98
N ILE A 92 -5.23 -18.89 27.66
CA ILE A 92 -4.73 -18.41 26.37
C ILE A 92 -3.74 -19.44 25.84
N GLU A 93 -3.99 -19.95 24.63
CA GLU A 93 -3.01 -20.75 23.89
C GLU A 93 -2.34 -19.86 22.85
N LEU A 94 -1.05 -19.58 23.00
CA LEU A 94 -0.28 -18.74 22.10
C LEU A 94 0.61 -19.59 21.19
N VAL A 95 0.45 -19.44 19.87
CA VAL A 95 1.34 -20.01 18.87
C VAL A 95 2.14 -18.90 18.18
N THR A 96 3.47 -19.01 18.18
CA THR A 96 4.37 -18.03 17.57
C THR A 96 5.25 -18.67 16.48
N TYR A 97 5.51 -17.92 15.41
CA TYR A 97 6.50 -18.28 14.39
C TYR A 97 7.61 -17.21 14.32
N GLU A 98 8.86 -17.65 14.30
CA GLU A 98 10.05 -16.83 14.08
C GLU A 98 11.10 -17.65 13.31
N THR A 99 11.80 -17.02 12.37
CA THR A 99 12.81 -17.70 11.53
C THR A 99 14.24 -17.38 11.93
N ASP A 100 14.46 -16.34 12.72
CA ASP A 100 15.78 -15.91 13.15
C ASP A 100 16.23 -16.64 14.41
N GLU A 101 17.04 -17.68 14.20
CA GLU A 101 17.63 -18.51 15.26
C GLU A 101 18.37 -17.69 16.34
N ASN A 102 18.92 -16.51 16.00
CA ASN A 102 19.64 -15.66 16.97
C ASN A 102 18.68 -14.93 17.92
N LEU A 103 17.43 -14.72 17.49
CA LEU A 103 16.39 -14.06 18.28
C LEU A 103 15.63 -15.05 19.18
N ILE A 104 15.56 -16.33 18.79
CA ILE A 104 14.81 -17.37 19.50
C ILE A 104 15.12 -17.42 21.01
N PRO A 105 16.38 -17.36 21.50
CA PRO A 105 16.63 -17.39 22.93
C PRO A 105 16.04 -16.17 23.67
N GLY A 106 16.06 -14.99 23.04
CA GLY A 106 15.43 -13.79 23.57
C GLY A 106 13.90 -13.90 23.58
N LEU A 107 13.31 -14.43 22.50
CA LEU A 107 11.88 -14.73 22.41
C LEU A 107 11.44 -15.70 23.52
N GLN A 108 12.19 -16.78 23.76
CA GLN A 108 11.89 -17.73 24.83
C GLN A 108 11.81 -17.07 26.20
N LYS A 109 12.70 -16.11 26.49
CA LYS A 109 12.65 -15.35 27.75
C LYS A 109 11.38 -14.51 27.88
N VAL A 110 10.90 -13.92 26.77
CA VAL A 110 9.63 -13.18 26.76
C VAL A 110 8.45 -14.13 26.99
N LEU A 111 8.42 -15.28 26.32
CA LEU A 111 7.36 -16.28 26.45
C LEU A 111 7.30 -16.90 27.86
N GLU A 112 8.45 -17.15 28.47
CA GLU A 112 8.56 -17.56 29.88
C GLU A 112 7.96 -16.47 30.80
N TYR A 113 8.35 -15.21 30.57
CA TYR A 113 7.91 -14.11 31.42
C TYR A 113 6.40 -13.86 31.34
N ILE A 114 5.82 -13.83 30.14
CA ILE A 114 4.38 -13.62 29.98
C ILE A 114 3.57 -14.74 30.62
N THR A 115 4.08 -15.98 30.60
CA THR A 115 3.45 -17.12 31.28
C THR A 115 3.39 -16.90 32.80
N ILE A 116 4.52 -16.49 33.40
CA ILE A 116 4.59 -16.17 34.84
C ILE A 116 3.69 -14.98 35.17
N TRP A 117 3.70 -13.94 34.33
CA TRP A 117 2.88 -12.76 34.50
C TRP A 117 1.38 -13.09 34.44
N GLY A 118 0.94 -13.93 33.50
CA GLY A 118 -0.44 -14.41 33.41
C GLY A 118 -0.88 -15.18 34.65
N MET A 119 -0.03 -16.10 35.16
CA MET A 119 -0.33 -16.85 36.38
C MET A 119 -0.56 -15.95 37.58
N ARG A 120 0.22 -14.86 37.73
CA ARG A 120 0.02 -13.85 38.78
C ARG A 120 -1.33 -13.12 38.68
N HIS A 121 -1.94 -13.12 37.50
CA HIS A 121 -3.25 -12.55 37.23
C HIS A 121 -4.35 -13.61 37.11
N ASN A 122 -4.12 -14.84 37.56
CA ASN A 122 -5.06 -15.96 37.48
C ASN A 122 -5.48 -16.36 36.05
N VAL A 123 -4.60 -16.14 35.06
CA VAL A 123 -4.80 -16.57 33.68
C VAL A 123 -3.70 -17.55 33.27
N ARG A 124 -4.10 -18.73 32.80
CA ARG A 124 -3.18 -19.73 32.26
C ARG A 124 -2.79 -19.35 30.84
N ILE A 125 -1.50 -19.27 30.56
CA ILE A 125 -0.97 -18.98 29.23
C ILE A 125 -0.07 -20.15 28.82
N ASP A 126 -0.43 -20.85 27.75
CA ASP A 126 0.34 -21.96 27.19
C ASP A 126 0.97 -21.50 25.87
N CYS A 127 2.29 -21.38 25.82
CA CYS A 127 3.03 -20.90 24.65
C CYS A 127 3.64 -22.06 23.85
N ARG A 128 3.48 -22.05 22.52
CA ARG A 128 4.20 -22.91 21.56
C ARG A 128 4.90 -22.03 20.52
N SER A 129 6.21 -22.19 20.38
CA SER A 129 6.99 -21.42 19.42
C SER A 129 7.63 -22.33 18.39
N TYR A 130 7.50 -21.97 17.11
CA TYR A 130 8.09 -22.67 15.99
C TYR A 130 9.21 -21.84 15.37
N CYS A 131 10.41 -22.42 15.28
CA CYS A 131 11.55 -21.85 14.58
C CYS A 131 11.47 -22.20 13.08
N GLU A 132 10.40 -21.77 12.41
CA GLU A 132 10.04 -22.19 11.06
C GLU A 132 9.47 -21.04 10.22
N ASP A 133 9.50 -21.20 8.89
CA ASP A 133 8.87 -20.27 7.96
C ASP A 133 7.34 -20.48 7.96
N PHE A 134 6.60 -19.51 8.52
CA PHE A 134 5.14 -19.56 8.63
C PHE A 134 4.43 -19.89 7.32
N ILE A 135 4.89 -19.33 6.19
CA ILE A 135 4.27 -19.56 4.89
C ILE A 135 4.43 -21.02 4.49
N LEU A 136 5.64 -21.56 4.61
CA LEU A 136 5.93 -22.93 4.18
C LEU A 136 5.32 -23.98 5.11
N SER A 137 5.14 -23.67 6.38
CA SER A 137 4.45 -24.56 7.32
C SER A 137 2.93 -24.58 7.09
N ASN A 138 2.35 -23.51 6.51
CA ASN A 138 0.89 -23.35 6.44
C ASN A 138 0.29 -23.16 5.03
N TYR A 139 1.08 -23.09 3.95
CA TYR A 139 0.56 -22.78 2.60
C TYR A 139 -0.50 -23.76 2.08
N SER A 140 -0.54 -24.98 2.60
CA SER A 140 -1.50 -26.02 2.20
C SER A 140 -2.95 -25.56 2.34
N VAL A 141 -3.23 -24.65 3.29
CA VAL A 141 -4.58 -24.08 3.47
C VAL A 141 -5.08 -23.33 2.26
N LEU A 142 -4.19 -22.78 1.42
CA LEU A 142 -4.55 -22.06 0.19
C LEU A 142 -5.11 -22.99 -0.91
N TYR A 143 -5.04 -24.30 -0.73
CA TYR A 143 -5.43 -25.32 -1.72
C TYR A 143 -6.39 -26.38 -1.15
N SER A 144 -7.04 -26.11 -0.01
CA SER A 144 -7.90 -27.06 0.70
C SER A 144 -8.99 -27.68 -0.19
N ASP A 145 -9.49 -26.94 -1.17
CA ASP A 145 -10.55 -27.40 -2.09
C ASP A 145 -10.04 -28.38 -3.16
N THR A 146 -8.73 -28.46 -3.37
CA THR A 146 -8.09 -29.27 -4.43
C THR A 146 -7.39 -30.52 -3.91
N ILE A 147 -7.15 -30.60 -2.60
CA ILE A 147 -6.48 -31.74 -1.96
C ILE A 147 -7.56 -32.54 -1.20
N TYR A 148 -8.16 -33.50 -1.89
CA TYR A 148 -8.99 -34.53 -1.25
C TYR A 148 -8.21 -35.14 -0.07
N GLY A 149 -8.70 -34.94 1.16
CA GLY A 149 -8.22 -35.66 2.35
C GLY A 149 -7.36 -34.91 3.38
N ARG A 150 -7.24 -33.56 3.33
CA ARG A 150 -6.53 -32.79 4.40
C ARG A 150 -7.38 -31.74 5.14
N ALA A 151 -8.67 -31.65 4.84
CA ALA A 151 -9.54 -30.59 5.37
C ALA A 151 -9.92 -30.75 6.87
N GLU A 152 -9.65 -31.90 7.50
CA GLU A 152 -10.30 -32.25 8.77
C GLU A 152 -9.55 -31.90 10.07
N SER A 153 -8.39 -31.21 10.06
CA SER A 153 -7.74 -30.82 11.33
C SER A 153 -6.82 -29.60 11.29
N LEU A 154 -7.07 -28.63 10.41
CA LEU A 154 -6.30 -27.37 10.46
C LEU A 154 -6.73 -26.54 11.67
N GLN A 155 -5.79 -26.34 12.61
CA GLN A 155 -6.02 -25.52 13.79
C GLN A 155 -6.45 -24.11 13.37
N LYS A 156 -7.61 -23.68 13.87
CA LYS A 156 -8.12 -22.32 13.69
C LYS A 156 -7.81 -21.50 14.93
N TYR A 157 -7.65 -20.19 14.73
CA TYR A 157 -7.31 -19.25 15.78
C TYR A 157 -8.43 -18.25 16.02
N ASP A 158 -8.74 -18.00 17.28
CA ASP A 158 -9.66 -16.93 17.67
C ASP A 158 -9.04 -15.56 17.41
N LEU A 159 -7.73 -15.43 17.62
CA LEU A 159 -7.02 -14.18 17.46
C LEU A 159 -5.77 -14.38 16.61
N ILE A 160 -5.57 -13.51 15.63
CA ILE A 160 -4.32 -13.45 14.86
C ILE A 160 -3.80 -12.02 14.92
N ILE A 161 -2.58 -11.81 15.39
CA ILE A 161 -1.98 -10.48 15.46
C ILE A 161 -0.60 -10.50 14.83
N SER A 162 -0.26 -9.55 13.97
CA SER A 162 1.05 -9.57 13.31
C SER A 162 1.52 -8.20 12.80
N ASN A 163 2.84 -8.03 12.88
CA ASN A 163 3.62 -7.12 12.05
C ASN A 163 4.51 -7.98 11.14
N PRO A 164 4.01 -8.46 9.99
CA PRO A 164 4.77 -9.35 9.13
C PRO A 164 5.97 -8.62 8.50
N PRO A 165 6.98 -9.33 8.00
CA PRO A 165 8.11 -8.69 7.31
C PRO A 165 7.68 -7.95 6.02
N TYR A 166 8.39 -6.89 5.65
CA TYR A 166 8.07 -6.05 4.47
C TYR A 166 9.17 -6.11 3.40
N PHE A 167 9.11 -7.11 2.52
CA PHE A 167 9.99 -7.15 1.35
C PHE A 167 9.36 -7.91 0.18
N LYS A 168 9.86 -7.60 -1.03
CA LYS A 168 9.43 -8.27 -2.26
C LYS A 168 10.15 -9.60 -2.41
N LEU A 169 9.41 -10.63 -2.81
CA LEU A 169 9.96 -11.94 -3.12
C LEU A 169 10.25 -12.05 -4.61
N SER A 170 11.28 -12.80 -5.02
CA SER A 170 11.49 -13.12 -6.43
C SER A 170 10.46 -14.15 -6.89
N LYS A 171 10.23 -14.26 -8.20
CA LYS A 171 9.33 -15.28 -8.76
C LYS A 171 9.79 -16.72 -8.46
N GLU A 172 11.08 -16.92 -8.25
CA GLU A 172 11.67 -18.23 -7.97
C GLU A 172 11.62 -18.63 -6.50
N ASP A 173 11.25 -17.71 -5.60
CA ASP A 173 11.18 -17.99 -4.16
C ASP A 173 10.15 -19.11 -3.88
N LYS A 174 10.54 -20.07 -3.04
CA LYS A 174 9.70 -21.21 -2.66
C LYS A 174 8.35 -20.78 -2.06
N ARG A 175 8.31 -19.66 -1.34
CA ARG A 175 7.07 -19.09 -0.77
C ARG A 175 6.14 -18.53 -1.84
N VAL A 176 6.69 -17.98 -2.92
CA VAL A 176 5.91 -17.52 -4.08
C VAL A 176 5.30 -18.70 -4.80
N LYS A 177 6.10 -19.75 -5.04
CA LYS A 177 5.61 -21.01 -5.63
C LYS A 177 4.51 -21.64 -4.78
N ALA A 178 4.69 -21.63 -3.45
CA ALA A 178 3.71 -22.13 -2.49
C ALA A 178 2.39 -21.33 -2.51
N ALA A 179 2.41 -20.01 -2.74
CA ALA A 179 1.22 -19.16 -2.70
C ALA A 179 0.77 -18.67 -4.09
N GLN A 180 1.07 -19.42 -5.16
CA GLN A 180 0.88 -18.96 -6.54
C GLN A 180 -0.58 -18.59 -6.87
N CYS A 181 -1.57 -19.20 -6.21
CA CYS A 181 -2.99 -18.93 -6.43
C CYS A 181 -3.45 -17.50 -6.08
N ILE A 182 -2.68 -16.75 -5.29
CA ILE A 182 -3.00 -15.37 -4.87
C ILE A 182 -2.04 -14.32 -5.43
N ILE A 183 -1.05 -14.72 -6.25
CA ILE A 183 0.06 -13.87 -6.67
C ILE A 183 -0.05 -13.49 -8.16
N ASP A 184 -0.02 -12.19 -8.44
CA ASP A 184 0.22 -11.64 -9.78
C ASP A 184 1.55 -10.89 -9.79
N GLY A 185 2.54 -11.39 -10.53
CA GLY A 185 3.85 -10.75 -10.66
C GLY A 185 4.76 -10.94 -9.44
N GLN A 186 5.21 -9.84 -8.84
CA GLN A 186 6.17 -9.85 -7.73
C GLN A 186 5.47 -9.44 -6.42
N PRO A 187 5.16 -10.38 -5.51
CA PRO A 187 4.41 -10.07 -4.30
C PRO A 187 5.32 -9.46 -3.23
N ASN A 188 4.69 -8.74 -2.30
CA ASN A 188 5.30 -8.46 -1.00
C ASN A 188 4.93 -9.59 -0.03
N ILE A 189 5.87 -10.08 0.77
CA ILE A 189 5.68 -11.25 1.63
C ILE A 189 4.48 -11.09 2.59
N TYR A 190 4.19 -9.88 3.09
CA TYR A 190 3.06 -9.66 4.01
C TYR A 190 1.70 -10.07 3.41
N SER A 191 1.53 -10.01 2.09
CA SER A 191 0.26 -10.39 1.48
C SER A 191 0.01 -11.89 1.59
N ILE A 192 1.07 -12.70 1.56
CA ILE A 192 0.97 -14.14 1.75
C ILE A 192 0.63 -14.46 3.21
N PHE A 193 1.24 -13.75 4.16
CA PHE A 193 0.93 -13.87 5.60
C PHE A 193 -0.55 -13.60 5.87
N MET A 194 -1.08 -12.50 5.34
CA MET A 194 -2.48 -12.12 5.51
C MET A 194 -3.43 -13.15 4.88
N ALA A 195 -3.09 -13.66 3.69
CA ALA A 195 -3.94 -14.62 2.99
C ALA A 195 -4.03 -15.97 3.73
N ILE A 196 -2.90 -16.51 4.19
CA ILE A 196 -2.89 -17.74 4.99
C ILE A 196 -3.65 -17.50 6.30
N SER A 197 -3.41 -16.38 6.97
CA SER A 197 -4.08 -16.04 8.24
C SER A 197 -5.59 -15.88 8.09
N ALA A 198 -6.07 -15.31 6.98
CA ALA A 198 -7.50 -15.24 6.67
C ALA A 198 -8.14 -16.63 6.62
N LEU A 199 -7.41 -17.65 6.16
CA LEU A 199 -7.86 -19.04 6.16
C LEU A 199 -7.60 -19.78 7.47
N LEU A 200 -6.72 -19.31 8.35
CA LEU A 200 -6.52 -19.87 9.69
C LEU A 200 -7.43 -19.25 10.75
N LEU A 201 -8.22 -18.23 10.39
CA LEU A 201 -9.12 -17.53 11.30
C LEU A 201 -10.37 -18.38 11.61
N ALA A 202 -10.72 -18.50 12.89
CA ALA A 202 -11.96 -19.13 13.35
C ALA A 202 -13.19 -18.28 12.97
N GLU A 203 -14.39 -18.86 12.92
CA GLU A 203 -15.63 -18.20 12.46
C GLU A 203 -16.01 -16.90 13.19
N GLN A 204 -15.62 -16.78 14.47
CA GLN A 204 -15.81 -15.58 15.28
C GLN A 204 -14.48 -14.88 15.59
N GLY A 205 -13.41 -15.27 14.90
CA GLY A 205 -12.08 -14.77 15.16
C GLY A 205 -11.87 -13.34 14.69
N GLN A 206 -10.79 -12.75 15.18
CA GLN A 206 -10.33 -11.41 14.81
C GLN A 206 -8.87 -11.50 14.38
N MET A 207 -8.55 -10.96 13.20
CA MET A 207 -7.16 -10.76 12.78
C MET A 207 -6.84 -9.27 12.76
N ILE A 208 -5.69 -8.87 13.32
CA ILE A 208 -5.20 -7.49 13.28
C ILE A 208 -3.77 -7.44 12.76
N TYR A 209 -3.57 -6.64 11.72
CA TYR A 209 -2.31 -6.55 10.98
C TYR A 209 -1.87 -5.11 10.85
N ILE A 210 -0.59 -4.84 11.09
CA ILE A 210 0.05 -3.62 10.61
C ILE A 210 0.82 -3.93 9.32
N THR A 211 0.46 -3.26 8.22
CA THR A 211 1.08 -3.51 6.90
C THR A 211 1.20 -2.23 6.08
N PRO A 212 2.05 -2.21 5.04
CA PRO A 212 2.06 -1.11 4.07
C PRO A 212 0.72 -0.98 3.35
N ARG A 213 0.20 0.25 3.23
CA ARG A 213 -1.05 0.61 2.53
C ARG A 213 -1.08 0.18 1.07
N SER A 214 0.07 -0.11 0.47
CA SER A 214 0.22 -0.44 -0.95
C SER A 214 -0.69 -1.54 -1.48
N PHE A 215 -1.22 -2.45 -0.65
CA PHE A 215 -2.14 -3.49 -1.13
C PHE A 215 -3.54 -2.97 -1.47
N THR A 216 -3.93 -1.80 -0.92
CA THR A 216 -5.26 -1.19 -1.10
C THR A 216 -5.55 -0.83 -2.56
N SER A 217 -4.50 -0.68 -3.38
CA SER A 217 -4.59 -0.41 -4.81
C SER A 217 -3.53 -1.19 -5.61
N GLY A 218 -3.44 -0.92 -6.92
CA GLY A 218 -2.39 -1.45 -7.78
C GLY A 218 -2.63 -2.87 -8.30
N ARG A 219 -2.04 -3.13 -9.47
CA ARG A 219 -2.25 -4.36 -10.26
C ARG A 219 -1.74 -5.62 -9.57
N TYR A 220 -0.52 -5.58 -9.03
CA TYR A 220 0.11 -6.77 -8.43
C TYR A 220 -0.62 -7.29 -7.19
N PHE A 221 -1.39 -6.43 -6.50
CA PHE A 221 -2.20 -6.82 -5.36
C PHE A 221 -3.63 -7.21 -5.73
N ARG A 222 -4.03 -7.14 -7.00
CA ARG A 222 -5.42 -7.43 -7.40
C ARG A 222 -5.86 -8.85 -7.05
N LEU A 223 -5.06 -9.87 -7.39
CA LEU A 223 -5.39 -11.26 -7.06
C LEU A 223 -5.47 -11.46 -5.55
N PHE A 224 -4.52 -10.87 -4.81
CA PHE A 224 -4.54 -10.88 -3.34
C PHE A 224 -5.79 -10.21 -2.77
N ARG A 225 -6.19 -9.01 -3.23
CA ARG A 225 -7.41 -8.33 -2.76
C ARG A 225 -8.66 -9.17 -3.03
N ASN A 226 -8.76 -9.76 -4.22
CA ASN A 226 -9.87 -10.66 -4.58
C ASN A 226 -9.93 -11.85 -3.64
N PHE A 227 -8.79 -12.46 -3.32
CA PHE A 227 -8.73 -13.53 -2.34
C PHE A 227 -9.12 -13.04 -0.93
N LEU A 228 -8.46 -11.98 -0.43
CA LEU A 228 -8.65 -11.48 0.93
C LEU A 228 -10.12 -11.11 1.21
N PHE A 229 -10.73 -10.28 0.37
CA PHE A 229 -12.11 -9.80 0.55
C PHE A 229 -13.19 -10.84 0.20
N LYS A 230 -12.78 -12.00 -0.34
CA LYS A 230 -13.65 -13.17 -0.41
C LYS A 230 -13.80 -13.83 0.97
N HIS A 231 -12.74 -13.86 1.77
CA HIS A 231 -12.69 -14.61 3.03
C HIS A 231 -12.95 -13.76 4.28
N ILE A 232 -12.57 -12.47 4.27
CA ILE A 232 -12.75 -11.58 5.42
C ILE A 232 -13.63 -10.38 5.11
N GLN A 233 -14.12 -9.74 6.16
CA GLN A 233 -14.66 -8.40 6.17
C GLN A 233 -13.77 -7.48 7.03
N ILE A 234 -13.68 -6.21 6.66
CA ILE A 234 -12.91 -5.19 7.39
C ILE A 234 -13.79 -4.62 8.49
N ASP A 235 -13.34 -4.67 9.75
CA ASP A 235 -14.09 -4.09 10.88
C ASP A 235 -13.54 -2.71 11.26
N PHE A 236 -12.21 -2.56 11.19
CA PHE A 236 -11.52 -1.33 11.59
C PHE A 236 -10.25 -1.10 10.76
N VAL A 237 -9.97 0.16 10.42
CA VAL A 237 -8.72 0.59 9.79
C VAL A 237 -8.20 1.83 10.49
N HIS A 238 -6.94 1.82 10.90
CA HIS A 238 -6.23 3.00 11.38
C HIS A 238 -5.21 3.49 10.35
N LEU A 239 -5.23 4.80 10.10
CA LEU A 239 -4.38 5.52 9.17
C LEU A 239 -3.44 6.46 9.93
N PHE A 240 -2.17 6.49 9.51
CA PHE A 240 -1.20 7.48 9.97
C PHE A 240 -1.01 8.55 8.89
N ASN A 241 -1.10 9.84 9.24
CA ASN A 241 -0.90 10.93 8.28
C ASN A 241 0.56 11.06 7.86
N THR A 242 1.46 11.05 8.84
CA THR A 242 2.87 11.33 8.57
C THR A 242 3.62 10.06 8.17
N ARG A 243 4.25 10.13 6.99
CA ARG A 243 5.20 9.13 6.50
C ARG A 243 6.50 9.05 7.31
N LYS A 244 6.67 9.94 8.29
CA LYS A 244 7.94 10.17 8.99
C LYS A 244 7.99 9.53 10.38
N ASP A 245 6.85 9.37 11.06
CA ASP A 245 6.90 9.19 12.53
C ASP A 245 6.61 7.76 13.02
N THR A 246 5.85 6.94 12.27
CA THR A 246 5.46 5.60 12.71
C THR A 246 6.64 4.62 12.83
N PHE A 247 7.67 4.78 12.00
CA PHE A 247 8.93 4.01 12.01
C PHE A 247 10.15 4.93 11.81
N SER A 248 10.17 6.08 12.49
CA SER A 248 11.16 7.16 12.33
C SER A 248 12.62 6.72 12.48
N LYS A 249 12.88 5.62 13.21
CA LYS A 249 14.25 5.09 13.40
C LYS A 249 14.86 4.47 12.15
N ASP A 250 14.06 4.09 11.15
CA ASP A 250 14.51 3.17 10.09
C ASP A 250 14.39 3.72 8.66
N ASN A 251 14.08 5.01 8.47
CA ASN A 251 13.95 5.66 7.15
C ASN A 251 12.98 4.93 6.18
N VAL A 252 12.01 4.17 6.70
CA VAL A 252 11.04 3.42 5.89
C VAL A 252 9.91 4.34 5.45
N LEU A 253 9.98 4.84 4.21
CA LEU A 253 8.98 5.70 3.57
C LEU A 253 7.79 4.88 3.03
N GLN A 254 7.08 4.19 3.90
CA GLN A 254 5.84 3.48 3.53
C GLN A 254 4.72 3.96 4.43
N GLU A 255 3.62 4.43 3.84
CA GLU A 255 2.37 4.65 4.58
C GLU A 255 1.91 3.28 5.07
N THR A 256 1.92 3.06 6.38
CA THR A 256 1.40 1.84 6.99
C THR A 256 -0.03 2.05 7.45
N ILE A 257 -0.79 0.97 7.52
CA ILE A 257 -2.14 0.95 8.09
C ILE A 257 -2.23 -0.20 9.09
N ILE A 258 -3.05 -0.02 10.11
CA ILE A 258 -3.47 -1.12 10.98
C ILE A 258 -4.87 -1.50 10.55
N MET A 259 -5.09 -2.77 10.26
CA MET A 259 -6.39 -3.27 9.82
C MET A 259 -6.82 -4.44 10.70
N LYS A 260 -8.01 -4.33 11.29
CA LYS A 260 -8.70 -5.42 11.97
C LYS A 260 -9.79 -5.96 11.06
N CYS A 261 -9.80 -7.28 10.90
CA CYS A 261 -10.77 -8.01 10.11
C CYS A 261 -11.36 -9.17 10.90
N SER A 262 -12.54 -9.61 10.47
CA SER A 262 -13.20 -10.84 10.91
C SER A 262 -13.61 -11.67 9.70
N PRO A 263 -13.96 -12.96 9.87
CA PRO A 263 -14.52 -13.75 8.78
C PRO A 263 -15.75 -13.07 8.20
N LYS A 264 -15.93 -13.20 6.89
CA LYS A 264 -17.04 -12.58 6.17
C LYS A 264 -18.39 -13.10 6.68
N LYS A 265 -19.23 -12.22 7.24
CA LYS A 265 -20.57 -12.56 7.76
C LYS A 265 -21.71 -12.04 6.90
N GLY A 266 -21.49 -10.93 6.19
CA GLY A 266 -22.52 -10.30 5.36
C GLY A 266 -21.96 -9.20 4.46
N ALA A 267 -22.84 -8.58 3.68
CA ALA A 267 -22.47 -7.53 2.73
C ALA A 267 -22.76 -6.10 3.23
N ASP A 268 -23.58 -5.95 4.28
CA ASP A 268 -23.97 -4.66 4.82
C ASP A 268 -23.48 -4.52 6.26
N TYR A 269 -22.52 -3.61 6.47
CA TYR A 269 -21.91 -3.33 7.76
C TYR A 269 -21.13 -2.00 7.71
N ASN A 270 -20.91 -1.42 8.88
CA ASN A 270 -20.04 -0.26 9.06
C ASN A 270 -18.60 -0.69 9.31
N VAL A 271 -17.67 0.15 8.87
CA VAL A 271 -16.25 0.06 9.16
C VAL A 271 -15.85 1.27 9.98
N VAL A 272 -15.08 1.03 11.04
CA VAL A 272 -14.50 2.11 11.85
C VAL A 272 -13.21 2.57 11.20
N LEU A 273 -13.15 3.83 10.77
CA LEU A 273 -11.92 4.47 10.33
C LEU A 273 -11.36 5.31 11.46
N SER A 274 -10.10 5.09 11.77
CA SER A 274 -9.35 5.79 12.79
C SER A 274 -8.14 6.50 12.16
N TYR A 275 -7.80 7.68 12.66
CA TYR A 275 -6.76 8.52 12.08
C TYR A 275 -5.93 9.20 13.17
N SER A 276 -4.62 9.19 12.97
CA SER A 276 -3.65 9.93 13.79
C SER A 276 -2.61 10.63 12.91
N GLU A 277 -2.14 11.78 13.36
CA GLU A 277 -1.02 12.49 12.76
C GLU A 277 0.28 11.68 12.89
N GLY A 278 0.47 11.02 14.04
CA GLY A 278 1.62 10.18 14.32
C GLY A 278 1.46 9.37 15.60
N LEU A 279 2.57 9.15 16.31
CA LEU A 279 2.54 8.39 17.57
C LEU A 279 2.03 9.21 18.76
N SER A 280 2.07 10.55 18.68
CA SER A 280 1.71 11.44 19.79
C SER A 280 0.21 11.48 20.08
N ASP A 281 -0.63 11.29 19.06
CA ASP A 281 -2.08 11.34 19.15
C ASP A 281 -2.73 9.96 18.96
N LEU A 282 -1.94 8.88 18.88
CA LEU A 282 -2.41 7.50 18.75
C LEU A 282 -3.29 7.05 19.93
N VAL A 283 -3.15 7.68 21.10
CA VAL A 283 -3.96 7.39 22.30
C VAL A 283 -5.39 7.94 22.15
N THR A 284 -5.57 9.02 21.38
CA THR A 284 -6.84 9.71 21.16
C THR A 284 -7.01 10.01 19.68
N PRO A 285 -7.11 8.98 18.82
CA PRO A 285 -7.23 9.18 17.40
C PRO A 285 -8.58 9.80 17.04
N ALA A 286 -8.64 10.49 15.91
CA ALA A 286 -9.92 10.79 15.29
C ALA A 286 -10.59 9.48 14.84
N ILE A 287 -11.90 9.35 15.03
CA ILE A 287 -12.66 8.15 14.70
C ILE A 287 -13.90 8.54 13.92
N LYS A 288 -14.25 7.76 12.91
CA LYS A 288 -15.53 7.83 12.21
C LYS A 288 -16.01 6.44 11.79
N GLU A 289 -17.31 6.29 11.69
CA GLU A 289 -17.92 5.11 11.08
C GLU A 289 -18.35 5.41 9.64
N VAL A 290 -18.02 4.51 8.73
CA VAL A 290 -18.41 4.61 7.33
C VAL A 290 -19.04 3.31 6.87
N GLN A 291 -20.00 3.41 5.96
CA GLN A 291 -20.60 2.25 5.32
C GLN A 291 -19.57 1.54 4.43
N ARG A 292 -19.49 0.21 4.49
CA ARG A 292 -18.52 -0.56 3.69
C ARG A 292 -18.57 -0.22 2.19
N LYS A 293 -19.77 -0.01 1.63
CA LYS A 293 -19.95 0.36 0.22
C LYS A 293 -19.28 1.68 -0.16
N GLU A 294 -19.01 2.55 0.81
CA GLU A 294 -18.28 3.80 0.57
C GLU A 294 -16.79 3.55 0.40
N ILE A 295 -16.22 2.59 1.12
CA ILE A 295 -14.78 2.28 1.08
C ILE A 295 -14.40 1.23 0.03
N ILE A 296 -15.29 0.30 -0.31
CA ILE A 296 -15.00 -0.74 -1.30
C ILE A 296 -16.24 -1.17 -2.07
N ASP A 297 -16.14 -1.17 -3.39
CA ASP A 297 -17.12 -1.78 -4.28
C ASP A 297 -16.74 -3.24 -4.52
N LEU A 298 -17.48 -4.16 -3.89
CA LEU A 298 -17.26 -5.61 -4.00
C LEU A 298 -17.69 -6.19 -5.37
N THR A 299 -18.35 -5.40 -6.22
CA THR A 299 -18.69 -5.80 -7.60
C THR A 299 -17.59 -5.43 -8.60
N SER A 300 -16.70 -4.51 -8.21
CA SER A 300 -15.56 -4.12 -9.03
C SER A 300 -14.51 -5.23 -9.12
N LYS A 301 -14.02 -5.49 -10.33
CA LYS A 301 -12.93 -6.45 -10.56
C LYS A 301 -11.63 -6.08 -9.84
N GLU A 302 -11.40 -4.79 -9.65
CA GLU A 302 -10.14 -4.29 -9.08
C GLU A 302 -10.16 -4.23 -7.55
N LEU A 303 -11.36 -4.19 -6.94
CA LEU A 303 -11.57 -4.16 -5.49
C LEU A 303 -10.69 -3.12 -4.78
N ILE A 304 -10.61 -1.91 -5.33
CA ILE A 304 -9.81 -0.82 -4.75
C ILE A 304 -10.41 -0.43 -3.40
N LEU A 305 -9.58 -0.34 -2.36
CA LEU A 305 -9.97 0.08 -1.03
C LEU A 305 -9.71 1.58 -0.86
N HIS A 306 -10.77 2.36 -0.81
CA HIS A 306 -10.76 3.78 -0.49
C HIS A 306 -10.85 3.99 1.01
N LEU A 307 -9.98 4.84 1.56
CA LEU A 307 -9.86 5.13 2.98
C LEU A 307 -10.02 6.63 3.20
N PRO A 308 -11.26 7.17 3.11
CA PRO A 308 -11.52 8.59 3.31
C PRO A 308 -11.23 8.98 4.75
N VAL A 309 -10.56 10.11 4.99
CA VAL A 309 -10.28 10.62 6.35
C VAL A 309 -11.21 11.77 6.74
N SER A 310 -11.85 12.42 5.76
CA SER A 310 -12.77 13.53 5.97
C SER A 310 -14.15 13.27 5.35
N LEU A 311 -15.13 14.12 5.72
CA LEU A 311 -16.43 14.15 5.03
C LEU A 311 -16.30 14.62 3.58
N GLU A 312 -15.29 15.43 3.30
CA GLU A 312 -15.02 15.91 1.94
C GLU A 312 -14.56 14.77 1.04
N ASP A 313 -13.67 13.90 1.52
CA ASP A 313 -13.25 12.70 0.79
C ASP A 313 -14.44 11.80 0.44
N GLU A 314 -15.42 11.66 1.35
CA GLU A 314 -16.62 10.85 1.11
C GLU A 314 -17.49 11.45 0.01
N LYS A 315 -17.69 12.78 0.00
CA LYS A 315 -18.40 13.47 -1.08
C LYS A 315 -17.68 13.29 -2.41
N ILE A 316 -16.36 13.42 -2.42
CA ILE A 316 -15.53 13.22 -3.61
C ILE A 316 -15.66 11.78 -4.13
N ILE A 317 -15.58 10.77 -3.25
CA ILE A 317 -15.78 9.37 -3.63
C ILE A 317 -17.17 9.14 -4.24
N ARG A 318 -18.23 9.71 -3.65
CA ARG A 318 -19.60 9.60 -4.18
C ARG A 318 -19.75 10.26 -5.55
N LEU A 319 -19.14 11.44 -5.74
CA LEU A 319 -19.11 12.12 -7.03
C LEU A 319 -18.44 11.24 -8.09
N PHE A 320 -17.26 10.70 -7.82
CA PHE A 320 -16.57 9.82 -8.78
C PHE A 320 -17.37 8.54 -9.08
N LYS A 321 -18.04 7.96 -8.08
CA LYS A 321 -18.93 6.80 -8.27
C LYS A 321 -20.18 7.13 -9.09
N SER A 322 -20.60 8.39 -9.15
CA SER A 322 -21.74 8.82 -9.98
C SER A 322 -21.41 8.84 -11.47
N TRP A 323 -20.12 8.85 -11.83
CA TRP A 323 -19.68 8.80 -13.21
C TRP A 323 -19.61 7.36 -13.71
N ASP A 324 -20.22 7.12 -14.87
CA ASP A 324 -20.17 5.83 -15.54
C ASP A 324 -19.02 5.76 -16.57
N GLY A 325 -18.33 6.86 -16.84
CA GLY A 325 -17.23 6.96 -17.78
C GLY A 325 -15.88 6.46 -17.25
N ASN A 326 -14.95 6.16 -18.15
CA ASN A 326 -13.53 6.00 -17.87
C ASN A 326 -12.73 6.16 -19.18
N LEU A 327 -11.40 6.24 -19.09
CA LEU A 327 -10.54 6.42 -20.28
C LEU A 327 -10.82 5.37 -21.36
N ASN A 328 -10.93 4.08 -20.97
CA ASN A 328 -11.16 2.99 -21.92
C ASN A 328 -12.50 3.13 -22.67
N LYS A 329 -13.58 3.51 -21.97
CA LYS A 329 -14.91 3.74 -22.57
C LYS A 329 -14.87 4.84 -23.62
N TYR A 330 -14.01 5.84 -23.45
CA TYR A 330 -13.80 6.91 -24.42
C TYR A 330 -12.79 6.57 -25.52
N HIS A 331 -12.34 5.30 -25.60
CA HIS A 331 -11.26 4.84 -26.49
C HIS A 331 -9.95 5.61 -26.29
N ILE A 332 -9.71 6.08 -25.07
CA ILE A 332 -8.48 6.71 -24.62
C ILE A 332 -7.71 5.70 -23.77
N GLN A 333 -6.39 5.65 -23.92
CA GLN A 333 -5.53 4.74 -23.18
C GLN A 333 -4.41 5.49 -22.48
N ILE A 334 -3.92 4.89 -21.41
CA ILE A 334 -2.74 5.33 -20.68
C ILE A 334 -1.69 4.22 -20.68
N SER A 335 -0.45 4.62 -21.01
CA SER A 335 0.71 3.75 -21.10
C SER A 335 1.92 4.40 -20.44
N THR A 336 2.88 3.57 -20.00
CA THR A 336 4.16 4.05 -19.48
C THR A 336 5.09 4.43 -20.63
N GLY A 337 5.88 5.49 -20.45
CA GLY A 337 6.90 5.93 -21.39
C GLY A 337 7.80 4.78 -21.87
N PRO A 338 7.92 4.57 -23.18
CA PRO A 338 8.67 3.45 -23.75
C PRO A 338 10.19 3.60 -23.62
N VAL A 339 10.71 4.82 -23.50
CA VAL A 339 12.16 5.05 -23.43
C VAL A 339 12.68 4.68 -22.04
N VAL A 340 13.53 3.65 -21.99
CA VAL A 340 14.18 3.20 -20.76
C VAL A 340 15.61 3.70 -20.76
N ALA A 341 15.85 4.85 -20.11
CA ALA A 341 17.10 5.60 -20.20
C ALA A 341 18.38 4.76 -19.98
N PHE A 342 18.37 3.80 -19.04
CA PHE A 342 19.55 2.97 -18.77
C PHE A 342 19.86 1.96 -19.89
N ARG A 343 18.88 1.60 -20.71
CA ARG A 343 19.02 0.71 -21.88
C ARG A 343 19.38 1.48 -23.15
N SER A 344 19.11 2.78 -23.18
CA SER A 344 19.26 3.62 -24.36
C SER A 344 20.40 4.65 -24.25
N LYS A 345 21.36 4.44 -23.33
CA LYS A 345 22.39 5.44 -22.99
C LYS A 345 23.16 5.98 -24.20
N GLU A 346 23.51 5.10 -25.13
CA GLU A 346 24.26 5.45 -26.34
C GLU A 346 23.45 6.29 -27.33
N GLN A 347 22.12 6.26 -27.24
CA GLN A 347 21.22 7.01 -28.10
C GLN A 347 20.81 8.35 -27.48
N LEU A 348 21.09 8.59 -26.20
CA LEU A 348 20.74 9.85 -25.52
C LEU A 348 21.75 10.95 -25.87
N CYS A 349 21.27 12.17 -26.14
CA CYS A 349 22.11 13.30 -26.47
C CYS A 349 21.60 14.62 -25.86
N GLU A 350 22.52 15.56 -25.62
CA GLU A 350 22.24 16.84 -24.95
C GLU A 350 21.74 17.92 -25.91
N THR A 351 22.12 17.84 -27.18
CA THR A 351 21.83 18.86 -28.20
C THR A 351 20.81 18.36 -29.22
N SER A 352 19.96 19.28 -29.69
CA SER A 352 19.10 19.03 -30.84
C SER A 352 19.94 18.99 -32.13
N GLY A 353 19.58 18.11 -33.05
CA GLY A 353 20.16 18.04 -34.38
C GLY A 353 19.29 17.27 -35.36
N GLU A 354 19.73 17.17 -36.61
CA GLU A 354 19.09 16.29 -37.59
C GLU A 354 19.09 14.84 -37.09
N GLY A 355 17.97 14.14 -37.26
CA GLY A 355 17.83 12.77 -36.77
C GLY A 355 17.75 12.66 -35.24
N THR A 356 17.32 13.70 -34.52
CA THR A 356 17.02 13.63 -33.07
C THR A 356 15.55 13.91 -32.78
N ALA A 357 15.02 13.29 -31.72
CA ALA A 357 13.71 13.57 -31.15
C ALA A 357 13.86 14.17 -29.75
N ALA A 358 12.93 15.05 -29.36
CA ALA A 358 12.85 15.56 -27.99
C ALA A 358 12.56 14.41 -27.02
N LEU A 359 13.27 14.37 -25.88
CA LEU A 359 13.07 13.39 -24.83
C LEU A 359 12.51 14.07 -23.57
N TYR A 360 11.29 13.68 -23.19
CA TYR A 360 10.63 14.17 -21.99
C TYR A 360 10.92 13.27 -20.79
N TRP A 361 11.47 13.88 -19.74
CA TRP A 361 11.73 13.29 -18.45
C TRP A 361 10.66 13.70 -17.43
N LEU A 362 10.68 13.04 -16.26
CA LEU A 362 9.85 13.40 -15.11
C LEU A 362 9.85 14.91 -14.80
N HIS A 363 11.02 15.56 -14.84
CA HIS A 363 11.17 16.97 -14.47
C HIS A 363 10.69 17.95 -15.54
N ASN A 364 10.52 17.51 -16.80
CA ASN A 364 9.96 18.33 -17.88
C ASN A 364 8.44 18.49 -17.74
N VAL A 365 7.77 17.63 -16.98
CA VAL A 365 6.33 17.71 -16.77
C VAL A 365 6.06 18.46 -15.49
N VAL A 366 5.60 19.70 -15.56
CA VAL A 366 5.05 20.44 -14.39
C VAL A 366 3.54 20.64 -14.60
N LYS A 367 2.81 21.08 -13.57
CA LYS A 367 1.35 21.18 -13.68
C LYS A 367 0.97 22.09 -14.86
N MET A 368 0.22 21.52 -15.80
CA MET A 368 -0.26 22.16 -17.04
C MET A 368 0.82 22.62 -18.03
N LEU A 369 2.08 22.23 -17.86
CA LEU A 369 3.16 22.64 -18.77
C LEU A 369 4.17 21.50 -18.99
N ALA A 370 4.38 21.16 -20.26
CA ALA A 370 5.44 20.27 -20.70
C ALA A 370 6.65 21.14 -21.09
N ASP A 371 7.48 21.46 -20.09
CA ASP A 371 8.64 22.33 -20.22
C ASP A 371 9.84 21.56 -20.76
N HIS A 372 10.19 21.82 -22.02
CA HIS A 372 11.31 21.17 -22.70
C HIS A 372 11.99 22.17 -23.64
N PRO A 373 13.34 22.27 -23.62
CA PRO A 373 14.27 21.48 -22.79
C PRO A 373 14.45 22.04 -21.37
N VAL A 374 14.74 21.16 -20.40
CA VAL A 374 15.16 21.53 -19.03
C VAL A 374 16.42 20.75 -18.68
N VAL A 375 17.57 21.40 -18.79
CA VAL A 375 18.90 20.78 -18.61
C VAL A 375 19.11 20.39 -17.15
N LYS A 376 19.45 19.11 -16.92
CA LYS A 376 19.88 18.57 -15.63
C LYS A 376 21.03 17.60 -15.85
N GLU A 377 21.95 17.56 -14.89
CA GLU A 377 23.09 16.64 -14.93
C GLU A 377 22.63 15.18 -15.09
N GLY A 378 23.22 14.47 -16.05
CA GLY A 378 22.90 13.07 -16.33
C GLY A 378 21.48 12.84 -16.89
N LYS A 379 20.85 13.87 -17.45
CA LYS A 379 19.52 13.81 -18.08
C LYS A 379 19.53 14.45 -19.47
N PRO A 380 20.06 13.76 -20.49
CA PRO A 380 20.11 14.29 -21.85
C PRO A 380 18.72 14.59 -22.40
N GLN A 381 18.53 15.73 -23.05
CA GLN A 381 17.21 16.23 -23.45
C GLN A 381 16.71 15.71 -24.80
N PHE A 382 17.52 14.94 -25.51
CA PHE A 382 17.20 14.42 -26.84
C PHE A 382 17.60 12.93 -26.96
N ILE A 383 17.06 12.28 -27.98
CA ILE A 383 17.37 10.91 -28.34
C ILE A 383 17.56 10.80 -29.86
N HIS A 384 18.66 10.20 -30.30
CA HIS A 384 18.92 9.92 -31.71
C HIS A 384 17.88 8.95 -32.27
N ILE A 385 17.40 9.20 -33.49
CA ILE A 385 16.46 8.35 -34.22
C ILE A 385 17.27 7.41 -35.09
N ASN A 386 17.36 6.14 -34.70
CA ASN A 386 18.05 5.09 -35.44
C ASN A 386 17.35 3.73 -35.22
N GLU A 387 17.85 2.67 -35.85
CA GLU A 387 17.28 1.33 -35.75
C GLU A 387 17.15 0.82 -34.30
N MET A 388 18.06 1.24 -33.42
CA MET A 388 18.07 0.84 -32.01
C MET A 388 17.03 1.59 -31.17
N SER A 389 16.70 2.84 -31.49
CA SER A 389 15.81 3.69 -30.69
C SER A 389 14.39 3.79 -31.22
N VAL A 390 14.19 3.67 -32.54
CA VAL A 390 12.91 4.00 -33.21
C VAL A 390 11.73 3.21 -32.65
N SER A 391 11.94 1.95 -32.26
CA SER A 391 10.92 1.07 -31.66
C SER A 391 10.42 1.56 -30.29
N THR A 392 11.19 2.43 -29.63
CA THR A 392 10.85 3.04 -28.34
C THR A 392 10.41 4.50 -28.48
N LEU A 393 10.38 5.07 -29.68
CA LEU A 393 9.87 6.41 -29.92
C LEU A 393 8.38 6.36 -30.25
N LEU A 394 7.67 7.43 -29.90
CA LEU A 394 6.26 7.57 -30.22
C LEU A 394 6.08 8.52 -31.41
N PRO A 395 5.04 8.33 -32.24
CA PRO A 395 4.66 9.30 -33.25
C PRO A 395 4.40 10.67 -32.61
N ASN A 396 4.86 11.75 -33.22
CA ASN A 396 4.65 13.08 -32.70
C ASN A 396 3.19 13.53 -32.94
N LYS A 397 2.34 13.35 -31.93
CA LYS A 397 0.93 13.75 -31.92
C LYS A 397 0.52 14.27 -30.55
N ASN A 398 -0.75 14.60 -30.37
CA ASN A 398 -1.26 15.09 -29.11
C ASN A 398 -1.28 14.00 -28.02
N TYR A 399 -0.78 14.35 -26.83
CA TYR A 399 -0.72 13.51 -25.64
C TYR A 399 -1.06 14.31 -24.38
N VAL A 400 -1.41 13.62 -23.30
CA VAL A 400 -1.28 14.18 -21.94
C VAL A 400 -0.17 13.41 -21.24
N LEU A 401 0.88 14.12 -20.82
CA LEU A 401 1.97 13.54 -20.05
C LEU A 401 1.61 13.57 -18.56
N LEU A 402 1.91 12.52 -17.83
CA LEU A 402 1.63 12.40 -16.40
C LEU A 402 2.84 11.84 -15.68
N ARG A 403 3.28 12.48 -14.60
CA ARG A 403 4.36 11.94 -13.76
C ARG A 403 3.94 10.60 -13.15
N ARG A 404 4.84 9.59 -13.17
CA ARG A 404 4.65 8.32 -12.44
C ARG A 404 5.08 8.39 -10.99
N PHE A 405 5.81 9.43 -10.61
CA PHE A 405 6.33 9.59 -9.26
C PHE A 405 6.12 11.04 -8.84
N SER A 406 5.51 11.25 -7.69
CA SER A 406 5.53 12.54 -7.01
C SER A 406 6.73 12.60 -6.06
N SER A 407 7.37 13.76 -5.97
CA SER A 407 8.45 14.00 -5.01
C SER A 407 7.93 14.04 -3.57
N LYS A 408 8.84 14.08 -2.59
CA LYS A 408 8.47 14.22 -1.16
C LYS A 408 7.91 15.61 -0.84
N ASP A 409 8.25 16.61 -1.65
CA ASP A 409 7.87 18.02 -1.48
C ASP A 409 6.67 18.38 -2.37
N ASP A 410 6.22 17.47 -3.23
CA ASP A 410 5.06 17.70 -4.09
C ASP A 410 3.78 17.66 -3.26
N ASN A 411 3.10 18.81 -3.16
CA ASN A 411 1.78 18.91 -2.54
C ASN A 411 0.69 18.14 -3.32
N SER A 412 0.98 17.64 -4.52
CA SER A 412 0.05 16.86 -5.37
C SER A 412 0.65 15.51 -5.80
N ARG A 413 -0.17 14.46 -5.83
CA ARG A 413 0.17 13.14 -6.38
C ARG A 413 0.11 13.15 -7.90
N LEU A 414 -0.88 13.84 -8.45
CA LEU A 414 -1.09 13.94 -9.88
C LEU A 414 -0.48 15.24 -10.41
N ILE A 415 0.44 15.10 -11.37
CA ILE A 415 1.10 16.20 -12.07
C ILE A 415 1.10 15.86 -13.54
N ALA A 416 0.23 16.53 -14.29
CA ALA A 416 0.02 16.30 -15.71
C ALA A 416 0.38 17.54 -16.54
N ALA A 417 0.69 17.33 -17.80
CA ALA A 417 0.91 18.40 -18.76
C ALA A 417 0.28 18.06 -20.12
N PRO A 418 -0.39 19.02 -20.77
CA PRO A 418 -0.79 18.87 -22.17
C PRO A 418 0.47 18.84 -23.05
N TYR A 419 0.50 17.95 -24.04
CA TYR A 419 1.51 17.91 -25.08
C TYR A 419 0.83 17.99 -26.45
N PHE A 420 1.23 18.96 -27.25
CA PHE A 420 0.74 19.12 -28.62
C PHE A 420 1.83 18.78 -29.62
N GLY A 421 1.51 17.96 -30.62
CA GLY A 421 2.51 17.51 -31.59
C GLY A 421 3.10 18.64 -32.43
N ASN A 422 2.42 19.79 -32.52
CA ASN A 422 2.91 20.96 -33.23
C ASN A 422 4.01 21.74 -32.46
N MET A 423 4.42 21.29 -31.27
CA MET A 423 5.52 21.91 -30.49
C MET A 423 6.91 21.56 -31.05
N THR A 424 7.02 20.55 -31.93
CA THR A 424 8.27 20.18 -32.60
C THR A 424 8.01 19.76 -34.04
N SER A 425 8.97 20.03 -34.93
CA SER A 425 8.94 19.62 -36.34
C SER A 425 9.31 18.15 -36.55
N CYS A 426 9.85 17.47 -35.54
CA CYS A 426 10.24 16.08 -35.63
C CYS A 426 9.00 15.16 -35.68
N ALA A 427 9.05 14.10 -36.49
CA ALA A 427 7.96 13.12 -36.59
C ALA A 427 7.83 12.19 -35.36
N HIS A 428 8.82 12.22 -34.46
CA HIS A 428 8.89 11.35 -33.29
C HIS A 428 9.12 12.14 -32.00
N VAL A 429 8.69 11.56 -30.88
CA VAL A 429 8.94 12.07 -29.54
C VAL A 429 9.35 10.93 -28.60
N GLY A 430 10.35 11.18 -27.76
CA GLY A 430 10.76 10.29 -26.68
C GLY A 430 10.03 10.62 -25.39
N ILE A 431 9.45 9.61 -24.74
CA ILE A 431 8.85 9.73 -23.41
C ILE A 431 9.52 8.71 -22.49
N GLU A 432 10.19 9.21 -21.46
CA GLU A 432 10.93 8.35 -20.53
C GLU A 432 10.01 7.58 -19.58
N ASN A 433 10.45 6.40 -19.15
CA ASN A 433 9.63 5.45 -18.41
C ASN A 433 9.19 5.92 -17.02
N LYS A 434 9.62 7.06 -16.47
CA LYS A 434 9.05 7.69 -15.27
C LYS A 434 7.87 8.60 -15.57
N LEU A 435 7.48 8.72 -16.83
CA LEU A 435 6.22 9.34 -17.25
C LEU A 435 5.23 8.25 -17.71
N ASN A 436 3.95 8.54 -17.52
CA ASN A 436 2.87 7.94 -18.30
C ASN A 436 2.47 8.93 -19.40
N TYR A 437 1.89 8.42 -20.48
CA TYR A 437 1.27 9.23 -21.52
C TYR A 437 -0.13 8.71 -21.81
N ILE A 438 -1.07 9.65 -21.99
CA ILE A 438 -2.46 9.39 -22.34
C ILE A 438 -2.65 9.72 -23.82
N TYR A 439 -3.30 8.81 -24.55
CA TYR A 439 -3.41 8.89 -26.00
C TYR A 439 -4.67 8.17 -26.51
N ARG A 440 -5.04 8.48 -27.75
CA ARG A 440 -6.04 7.72 -28.52
C ARG A 440 -5.33 6.71 -29.43
N PRO A 441 -5.55 5.39 -29.29
CA PRO A 441 -4.87 4.40 -30.13
C PRO A 441 -5.25 4.53 -31.61
N LYS A 442 -6.54 4.66 -31.91
CA LYS A 442 -7.08 4.87 -33.26
C LYS A 442 -7.46 6.36 -33.41
N GLY A 443 -6.53 7.17 -33.92
CA GLY A 443 -6.71 8.61 -34.12
C GLY A 443 -5.89 9.47 -33.17
N HIS A 444 -6.45 10.64 -32.83
CA HIS A 444 -5.76 11.71 -32.09
C HIS A 444 -6.67 12.27 -31.01
N LEU A 445 -6.09 12.74 -29.91
CA LEU A 445 -6.80 13.58 -28.96
C LEU A 445 -6.91 14.98 -29.56
N ASN A 446 -8.11 15.55 -29.57
CA ASN A 446 -8.32 16.94 -29.97
C ASN A 446 -7.81 17.89 -28.87
N ARG A 447 -7.71 19.20 -29.17
CA ARG A 447 -7.14 20.16 -28.22
C ARG A 447 -7.95 20.29 -26.93
N MET A 448 -9.28 20.20 -27.01
CA MET A 448 -10.16 20.31 -25.85
C MET A 448 -10.02 19.08 -24.95
N GLU A 449 -9.94 17.88 -25.52
CA GLU A 449 -9.67 16.64 -24.77
C GLU A 449 -8.32 16.70 -24.03
N VAL A 450 -7.25 17.12 -24.71
CA VAL A 450 -5.90 17.23 -24.11
C VAL A 450 -5.92 18.20 -22.92
N MET A 451 -6.49 19.39 -23.12
CA MET A 451 -6.56 20.41 -22.08
C MET A 451 -7.47 19.99 -20.92
N GLY A 452 -8.63 19.41 -21.21
CA GLY A 452 -9.58 18.94 -20.21
C GLY A 452 -9.03 17.82 -19.36
N ILE A 453 -8.43 16.79 -19.97
CA ILE A 453 -7.81 15.67 -19.25
C ILE A 453 -6.64 16.17 -18.39
N ALA A 454 -5.77 17.04 -18.93
CA ALA A 454 -4.67 17.61 -18.16
C ALA A 454 -5.17 18.44 -16.97
N ALA A 455 -6.24 19.22 -17.15
CA ALA A 455 -6.85 20.02 -16.10
C ALA A 455 -7.44 19.17 -14.98
N LEU A 456 -8.24 18.16 -15.33
CA LEU A 456 -8.79 17.21 -14.37
C LEU A 456 -7.67 16.59 -13.54
N LEU A 457 -6.63 16.04 -14.19
CA LEU A 457 -5.51 15.40 -13.51
C LEU A 457 -4.65 16.35 -12.67
N ASN A 458 -4.71 17.67 -12.86
CA ASN A 458 -3.99 18.64 -12.02
C ASN A 458 -4.84 19.25 -10.91
N SER A 459 -6.16 19.05 -10.96
CA SER A 459 -7.11 19.63 -10.02
C SER A 459 -7.03 19.01 -8.62
N ASP A 460 -7.36 19.80 -7.61
CA ASP A 460 -7.44 19.34 -6.22
C ASP A 460 -8.49 18.24 -6.06
N LEU A 461 -9.58 18.30 -6.83
CA LEU A 461 -10.65 17.30 -6.82
C LEU A 461 -10.12 15.89 -7.18
N PHE A 462 -9.39 15.76 -8.28
CA PHE A 462 -8.80 14.48 -8.69
C PHE A 462 -7.62 14.08 -7.82
N ASP A 463 -6.82 15.03 -7.36
CA ASP A 463 -5.71 14.74 -6.44
C ASP A 463 -6.22 14.16 -5.12
N ASN A 464 -7.25 14.77 -4.53
CA ASN A 464 -7.90 14.31 -3.32
C ASN A 464 -8.54 12.94 -3.51
N TYR A 465 -9.29 12.73 -4.61
CA TYR A 465 -9.83 11.41 -4.94
C TYR A 465 -8.73 10.35 -5.02
N PHE A 466 -7.65 10.63 -5.74
CA PHE A 466 -6.56 9.68 -5.95
C PHE A 466 -5.88 9.30 -4.62
N ARG A 467 -5.74 10.25 -3.69
CA ARG A 467 -5.19 10.01 -2.33
C ARG A 467 -6.05 9.11 -1.46
N THR A 468 -7.36 8.99 -1.72
CA THR A 468 -8.23 8.12 -0.93
C THR A 468 -7.82 6.66 -1.03
N PHE A 469 -7.20 6.22 -2.13
CA PHE A 469 -6.77 4.82 -2.30
C PHE A 469 -5.27 4.67 -2.59
N ASN A 470 -4.58 5.69 -3.10
CA ASN A 470 -3.16 5.58 -3.43
C ASN A 470 -2.27 5.82 -2.20
N GLY A 471 -1.76 4.74 -1.61
CA GLY A 471 -0.85 4.77 -0.46
C GLY A 471 0.64 4.91 -0.78
N ASN A 472 1.00 5.15 -2.05
CA ASN A 472 2.39 5.05 -2.54
C ASN A 472 2.79 6.36 -3.24
N VAL A 473 4.08 6.64 -3.45
CA VAL A 473 4.50 7.78 -4.32
C VAL A 473 4.33 7.51 -5.82
N ASN A 474 3.94 6.29 -6.19
CA ASN A 474 3.83 5.86 -7.58
C ASN A 474 2.40 6.05 -8.10
N VAL A 475 2.29 6.61 -9.29
CA VAL A 475 1.06 6.77 -10.05
C VAL A 475 1.06 5.76 -11.20
N SER A 476 0.35 4.65 -11.01
CA SER A 476 0.33 3.57 -12.00
C SER A 476 -0.69 3.83 -13.11
N ALA A 477 -0.30 3.55 -14.35
CA ALA A 477 -1.23 3.55 -15.48
C ALA A 477 -2.45 2.63 -15.27
N THR A 478 -2.32 1.59 -14.44
CA THR A 478 -3.46 0.68 -14.16
C THR A 478 -4.50 1.34 -13.26
N GLU A 479 -4.07 2.15 -12.29
CA GLU A 479 -4.98 2.84 -11.36
C GLU A 479 -5.80 3.90 -12.10
N LEU A 480 -5.16 4.68 -12.98
CA LEU A 480 -5.87 5.69 -13.79
C LEU A 480 -6.78 5.10 -14.86
N ARG A 481 -6.48 3.90 -15.36
CA ARG A 481 -7.30 3.27 -16.41
C ARG A 481 -8.71 2.96 -15.94
N GLU A 482 -8.82 2.58 -14.68
CA GLU A 482 -10.07 2.17 -14.03
C GLU A 482 -10.70 3.30 -13.21
N MET A 483 -10.03 4.46 -13.15
CA MET A 483 -10.55 5.65 -12.49
C MET A 483 -11.81 6.13 -13.23
N PRO A 484 -12.94 6.35 -12.52
CA PRO A 484 -14.11 6.98 -13.09
C PRO A 484 -13.77 8.36 -13.67
N MET A 485 -14.33 8.65 -14.84
CA MET A 485 -14.16 9.93 -15.52
C MET A 485 -15.54 10.53 -15.83
N PRO A 486 -15.71 11.86 -15.74
CA PRO A 486 -16.95 12.52 -16.15
C PRO A 486 -17.21 12.29 -17.66
N PRO A 487 -18.44 12.55 -18.15
CA PRO A 487 -18.77 12.46 -19.58
C PRO A 487 -17.74 13.18 -20.46
N LEU A 488 -17.43 12.60 -21.62
CA LEU A 488 -16.38 13.13 -22.51
C LEU A 488 -16.67 14.58 -22.92
N GLU A 489 -17.93 14.93 -23.11
CA GLU A 489 -18.40 16.27 -23.47
C GLU A 489 -18.10 17.29 -22.36
N VAL A 490 -18.15 16.86 -21.09
CA VAL A 490 -17.76 17.68 -19.94
C VAL A 490 -16.25 17.90 -19.93
N ILE A 491 -15.47 16.85 -20.20
CA ILE A 491 -14.00 16.96 -20.32
C ILE A 491 -13.63 17.98 -21.41
N GLU A 492 -14.27 17.89 -22.58
CA GLU A 492 -14.05 18.84 -23.67
C GLU A 492 -14.48 20.26 -23.31
N SER A 493 -15.60 20.42 -22.59
CA SER A 493 -16.09 21.73 -22.15
C SER A 493 -15.13 22.41 -21.15
N ILE A 494 -14.56 21.64 -20.21
CA ILE A 494 -13.49 22.12 -19.31
C ILE A 494 -12.28 22.58 -20.13
N GLY A 495 -11.86 21.78 -21.12
CA GLY A 495 -10.75 22.13 -21.99
C GLY A 495 -11.01 23.41 -22.81
N LYS A 496 -12.23 23.56 -23.34
CA LYS A 496 -12.67 24.75 -24.08
C LYS A 496 -12.66 26.00 -23.20
N ASP A 497 -13.22 25.92 -22.00
CA ASP A 497 -13.27 27.04 -21.05
C ASP A 497 -11.86 27.48 -20.64
N LEU A 498 -10.95 26.52 -20.41
CA LEU A 498 -9.54 26.83 -20.11
C LEU A 498 -8.82 27.52 -21.26
N ILE A 499 -9.01 27.03 -22.49
CA ILE A 499 -8.42 27.66 -23.68
C ILE A 499 -8.95 29.09 -23.85
N ALA A 500 -10.26 29.30 -23.64
CA ALA A 500 -10.87 30.62 -23.74
C ALA A 500 -10.40 31.58 -22.65
N MET A 501 -10.18 31.08 -21.43
CA MET A 501 -9.64 31.87 -20.32
C MET A 501 -8.16 32.23 -20.51
N ASN A 502 -7.40 31.39 -21.20
CA ASN A 502 -5.97 31.54 -21.46
C ASN A 502 -5.12 31.80 -20.20
N ASP A 503 -5.53 31.21 -19.08
CA ASP A 503 -4.80 31.21 -17.82
C ASP A 503 -4.85 29.79 -17.24
N TYR A 504 -3.69 29.14 -17.21
CA TYR A 504 -3.52 27.76 -16.78
C TYR A 504 -2.95 27.64 -15.35
N SER A 505 -3.02 28.72 -14.56
CA SER A 505 -2.69 28.69 -13.14
C SER A 505 -3.61 27.73 -12.37
N MET A 506 -3.10 27.13 -11.29
CA MET A 506 -3.87 26.14 -10.52
C MET A 506 -5.13 26.71 -9.87
N VAL A 507 -5.11 28.00 -9.53
CA VAL A 507 -6.30 28.72 -9.06
C VAL A 507 -7.41 28.65 -10.11
N ASN A 508 -7.08 28.91 -11.38
CA ASN A 508 -8.06 28.93 -12.46
C ASN A 508 -8.42 27.54 -12.99
N VAL A 509 -7.47 26.59 -13.00
CA VAL A 509 -7.77 25.17 -13.26
C VAL A 509 -8.77 24.64 -12.24
N ASN A 510 -8.53 24.86 -10.94
CA ASN A 510 -9.46 24.43 -9.89
C ASN A 510 -10.80 25.16 -10.01
N LYS A 511 -10.80 26.47 -10.27
CA LYS A 511 -12.04 27.24 -10.49
C LYS A 511 -12.88 26.67 -11.63
N ILE A 512 -12.26 26.38 -12.78
CA ILE A 512 -12.98 25.84 -13.94
C ILE A 512 -13.45 24.42 -13.65
N VAL A 513 -12.61 23.54 -13.11
CA VAL A 513 -13.04 22.17 -12.78
C VAL A 513 -14.19 22.18 -11.78
N ASN A 514 -14.11 23.00 -10.73
CA ASN A 514 -15.15 23.10 -9.71
C ASN A 514 -16.48 23.61 -10.27
N LYS A 515 -16.47 24.54 -11.24
CA LYS A 515 -17.70 25.02 -11.93
C LYS A 515 -18.56 23.88 -12.49
N TYR A 516 -17.96 22.73 -12.85
CA TYR A 516 -18.70 21.59 -13.41
C TYR A 516 -19.15 20.57 -12.37
N PHE A 517 -18.60 20.59 -11.15
CA PHE A 517 -18.76 19.47 -10.19
C PHE A 517 -19.09 19.89 -8.75
N MET A 518 -18.95 21.18 -8.42
CA MET A 518 -19.28 21.79 -7.14
C MET A 518 -20.26 22.93 -7.37
#